data_AF-A0A7C3IJT6-F1
#
_entry.id   AF-A0A7C3IJT6-F1
#
_cell.length_a   1.000
_cell.length_b   1.000
_cell.length_c   1.000
_cell.angle_alpha   90.00
_cell.angle_beta   90.00
_cell.angle_gamma   90.00
#
_symmetry.space_group_name_H-M   'P 1'
#
loop_
_entity.id
_entity.type
_entity.pdbx_description
1 polymer ?
#
loop_
_entity_poly.entity_id
_entity_poly.type
_entity_poly.pdbx_seq_one_letter_code
_entity_poly.pdbx_strand_id
1 'polypeptide(L)'
;MNSAKKRHTRIRVFVEILLFASLPALADLAMGGEVLYRAYYSAPYALVFPLLAIFYSFFPAFLGAMLSWAEGAALGYWYCMNDGLNIFDYLPPESLHTLAGGLILALLASFVRNRLLVNQKHYIERYKAAVHRLVKLEKRIKILERVHQVLENRVSSQKDSITLLHDRVKKLASLNLDEALTTLLDTIALFTGMEIGEIWRLDNEQNQLVPAAVYGWPREERQ
;
A
#
# COMPACT_ATOMS: atom_id res chain seq x y z
N MET A 1 8.07 5.03 16.71
CA MET A 1 7.32 6.30 16.86
C MET A 1 7.56 6.84 18.26
N ASN A 2 8.24 7.99 18.39
CA ASN A 2 8.89 8.47 19.62
C ASN A 2 7.93 8.68 20.81
N SER A 3 8.35 8.20 21.98
CA SER A 3 7.73 8.37 23.31
C SER A 3 7.32 9.83 23.60
N ALA A 4 8.13 10.80 23.17
CA ALA A 4 7.85 12.23 23.33
C ALA A 4 6.60 12.69 22.55
N LYS A 5 6.43 12.25 21.29
CA LYS A 5 5.29 12.65 20.45
C LYS A 5 3.96 12.14 21.03
N LYS A 6 3.98 10.94 21.63
CA LYS A 6 2.81 10.34 22.29
C LYS A 6 2.40 11.09 23.57
N ARG A 7 3.35 11.69 24.30
CA ARG A 7 3.04 12.50 25.51
C ARG A 7 2.39 13.83 25.15
N HIS A 8 2.92 14.54 24.16
CA HIS A 8 2.32 15.81 23.71
C HIS A 8 0.87 15.64 23.24
N THR A 9 0.56 14.54 22.53
CA THR A 9 -0.82 14.27 22.12
C THR A 9 -1.75 14.01 23.31
N ARG A 10 -1.27 13.36 24.38
CA ARG A 10 -2.08 13.10 25.58
C ARG A 10 -2.38 14.37 26.37
N ILE A 11 -1.40 15.26 26.53
CA ILE A 11 -1.58 16.53 27.24
C ILE A 11 -2.59 17.40 26.49
N ARG A 12 -2.45 17.50 25.17
CA ARG A 12 -3.41 18.24 24.33
C ARG A 12 -4.83 17.73 24.48
N VAL A 13 -5.04 16.41 24.38
CA VAL A 13 -6.36 15.78 24.55
C VAL A 13 -6.93 16.07 25.95
N PHE A 14 -6.10 16.04 26.98
CA PHE A 14 -6.54 16.35 28.34
C PHE A 14 -7.01 17.81 28.47
N VAL A 15 -6.26 18.76 27.91
CA VAL A 15 -6.63 20.18 27.91
C VAL A 15 -7.92 20.42 27.11
N GLU A 16 -8.06 19.79 25.93
CA GLU A 16 -9.27 19.90 25.12
C GLU A 16 -10.50 19.37 25.89
N ILE A 17 -10.40 18.20 26.54
CA ILE A 17 -11.49 17.65 27.35
C ILE A 17 -11.86 18.58 28.50
N LEU A 18 -10.88 19.17 29.18
CA LEU A 18 -11.13 20.09 30.30
C LEU A 18 -11.85 21.36 29.84
N LEU A 19 -11.45 21.93 28.70
CA LEU A 19 -12.11 23.09 28.10
C LEU A 19 -13.54 22.75 27.65
N PHE A 20 -13.75 21.58 27.04
CA PHE A 20 -15.09 21.16 26.62
C PHE A 20 -16.01 20.80 27.79
N ALA A 21 -15.48 20.22 28.86
CA ALA A 21 -16.24 19.87 30.06
C ALA A 21 -16.73 21.10 30.82
N SER A 22 -15.95 22.19 30.78
CA SER A 22 -16.24 23.45 31.48
C SER A 22 -17.07 24.46 30.70
N LEU A 23 -17.31 24.21 29.40
CA LEU A 23 -18.15 25.06 28.56
C LEU A 23 -19.57 25.28 29.14
N PRO A 24 -20.30 24.24 29.60
CA PRO A 24 -21.61 24.44 30.22
C PRO A 24 -21.56 25.32 31.47
N ALA A 25 -20.58 25.09 32.35
CA ALA A 25 -20.41 25.85 33.58
C ALA A 25 -20.08 27.32 33.30
N LEU A 26 -19.21 27.59 32.33
CA LEU A 26 -18.88 28.94 31.88
C LEU A 26 -20.09 29.64 31.24
N ALA A 27 -20.88 28.91 30.44
CA ALA A 27 -22.09 29.44 29.84
C ALA A 27 -23.15 29.79 30.90
N ASP A 28 -23.30 28.93 31.91
CA ASP A 28 -24.22 29.14 33.03
C ASP A 28 -23.84 30.38 33.87
N LEU A 29 -22.54 30.54 34.19
CA LEU A 29 -22.01 31.73 34.85
C LEU A 29 -22.21 33.01 34.03
N ALA A 30 -22.01 32.95 32.71
CA ALA A 30 -22.17 34.11 31.82
C ALA A 30 -23.63 34.57 31.69
N MET A 31 -24.59 33.64 31.83
CA MET A 31 -26.02 33.91 31.73
C MET A 31 -26.66 34.29 33.09
N GLY A 32 -25.87 34.37 34.17
CA GLY A 32 -26.35 34.79 35.48
C GLY A 32 -27.42 33.86 36.09
N GLY A 33 -27.46 32.59 35.67
CA GLY A 33 -28.45 31.62 36.17
C GLY A 33 -29.91 31.89 35.78
N GLU A 34 -30.20 32.79 34.83
CA GLU A 34 -31.58 33.12 34.48
C GLU A 34 -32.30 32.01 33.67
N VAL A 35 -33.43 31.57 34.23
CA VAL A 35 -34.69 31.00 33.66
C VAL A 35 -34.61 29.87 32.62
N LEU A 36 -33.75 29.92 31.60
CA LEU A 36 -33.66 28.89 30.55
C LEU A 36 -33.19 27.53 31.09
N TYR A 37 -32.50 27.53 32.24
CA TYR A 37 -31.97 26.33 32.89
C TYR A 37 -32.79 25.81 34.06
N ARG A 38 -33.82 26.49 34.58
CA ARG A 38 -34.49 25.98 35.80
C ARG A 38 -35.24 24.66 35.57
N ALA A 39 -35.87 24.49 34.40
CA ALA A 39 -36.59 23.24 34.08
C ALA A 39 -35.66 22.13 33.55
N TYR A 40 -34.53 22.48 32.93
CA TYR A 40 -33.63 21.53 32.27
C TYR A 40 -32.16 21.76 32.63
N TYR A 41 -31.88 22.07 33.91
CA TYR A 41 -30.54 22.47 34.39
C TYR A 41 -29.48 21.43 34.03
N SER A 42 -29.82 20.15 34.14
CA SER A 42 -28.89 19.04 33.88
C SER A 42 -28.67 18.74 32.39
N ALA A 43 -29.49 19.25 31.48
CA ALA A 43 -29.40 18.95 30.04
C ALA A 43 -28.06 19.34 29.37
N PRO A 44 -27.52 20.58 29.53
CA PRO A 44 -26.24 20.94 28.91
C PRO A 44 -25.08 20.09 29.45
N TYR A 45 -25.09 19.79 30.75
CA TYR A 45 -24.11 18.94 31.41
C TYR A 45 -24.24 17.46 30.98
N ALA A 46 -25.46 16.98 30.73
CA ALA A 46 -25.72 15.64 30.19
C ALA A 46 -25.23 15.48 28.74
N LEU A 47 -25.28 16.55 27.93
CA LEU A 47 -24.86 16.54 26.53
C LEU A 47 -23.34 16.52 26.31
N VAL A 48 -22.55 16.92 27.31
CA VAL A 48 -21.09 16.85 27.24
C VAL A 48 -20.62 15.42 26.99
N PHE A 49 -21.24 14.44 27.64
CA PHE A 49 -20.79 13.05 27.53
C PHE A 49 -20.93 12.47 26.11
N PRO A 50 -22.11 12.50 25.46
CA PRO A 50 -22.24 12.01 24.09
C PRO A 50 -21.38 12.79 23.11
N LEU A 51 -21.23 14.10 23.30
CA LEU A 51 -20.40 14.93 22.43
C LEU A 51 -18.93 14.54 22.52
N LEU A 52 -18.39 14.37 23.75
CA LEU A 52 -17.03 13.88 23.94
C LEU A 52 -16.86 12.44 23.45
N ALA A 53 -17.86 11.58 23.59
CA ALA A 53 -17.81 10.18 23.15
C ALA A 53 -17.69 10.02 21.62
N ILE A 54 -18.08 11.03 20.83
CA ILE A 54 -17.89 11.05 19.37
C ILE A 54 -16.40 11.22 19.02
N PHE A 55 -15.70 12.11 19.73
CA PHE A 55 -14.32 12.47 19.39
C PHE A 55 -13.30 11.62 20.14
N TYR A 56 -13.57 11.31 21.41
CA TYR A 56 -12.63 10.66 22.33
C TYR A 56 -13.05 9.24 22.67
N SER A 57 -12.11 8.48 23.21
CA SER A 57 -12.40 7.15 23.77
C SER A 57 -13.32 7.27 24.98
N PHE A 58 -14.05 6.19 25.27
CA PHE A 58 -15.04 6.16 26.35
C PHE A 58 -14.51 6.72 27.68
N PHE A 59 -13.34 6.26 28.12
CA PHE A 59 -12.80 6.64 29.44
C PHE A 59 -12.46 8.14 29.56
N PRO A 60 -11.71 8.77 28.63
CA PRO A 60 -11.54 10.23 28.65
C PRO A 60 -12.85 11.01 28.54
N ALA A 61 -13.79 10.56 27.70
CA ALA A 61 -15.11 11.21 27.57
C ALA A 61 -15.91 11.12 28.88
N PHE A 62 -15.84 9.98 29.56
CA PHE A 62 -16.47 9.76 30.87
C PHE A 62 -15.87 10.65 31.95
N LEU A 63 -14.54 10.78 32.01
CA LEU A 63 -13.88 11.70 32.94
C LEU A 63 -14.28 13.16 32.69
N GLY A 64 -14.37 13.57 31.43
CA GLY A 64 -14.86 14.91 31.07
C GLY A 64 -16.32 15.13 31.48
N ALA A 65 -17.18 14.12 31.30
CA ALA A 65 -18.56 14.19 31.76
C ALA A 65 -18.68 14.28 33.28
N MET A 66 -17.91 13.48 34.03
CA MET A 66 -17.83 13.55 35.49
C MET A 66 -17.40 14.93 35.96
N LEU A 67 -16.39 15.52 35.31
CA LEU A 67 -15.94 16.87 35.63
C LEU A 67 -17.05 17.89 35.37
N SER A 68 -17.72 17.82 34.22
CA SER A 68 -18.82 18.71 33.88
C SER A 68 -19.99 18.59 34.88
N TRP A 69 -20.34 17.37 35.29
CA TRP A 69 -21.39 17.14 36.29
C TRP A 69 -20.99 17.65 37.68
N ALA A 70 -19.72 17.51 38.06
CA ALA A 70 -19.20 18.05 39.32
C ALA A 70 -19.23 19.58 39.33
N GLU A 71 -18.86 20.22 38.22
CA GLU A 71 -18.96 21.68 38.06
C GLU A 71 -20.41 22.15 38.12
N GLY A 72 -21.32 21.49 37.40
CA GLY A 72 -22.75 21.80 37.46
C GLY A 72 -23.36 21.61 38.85
N ALA A 73 -22.95 20.58 39.59
CA ALA A 73 -23.38 20.37 40.97
C ALA A 73 -22.83 21.44 41.93
N ALA A 74 -21.57 21.85 41.75
CA ALA A 74 -20.94 22.91 42.55
C ALA A 74 -21.63 24.27 42.32
N LEU A 75 -21.93 24.61 41.06
CA LEU A 75 -22.68 25.82 40.71
C LEU A 75 -24.11 25.77 41.26
N GLY A 76 -24.80 24.63 41.10
CA GLY A 76 -26.15 24.46 41.63
C GLY A 76 -26.20 24.63 43.16
N TYR A 77 -25.21 24.08 43.88
CA TYR A 77 -25.09 24.27 45.32
C TYR A 77 -24.83 25.73 45.70
N TRP A 78 -23.98 26.44 44.96
CA TRP A 78 -23.69 27.85 45.19
C TRP A 78 -24.94 28.74 44.99
N TYR A 79 -25.72 28.49 43.95
CA TYR A 79 -26.99 29.19 43.73
C TYR A 79 -28.01 28.91 44.83
N CYS A 80 -28.13 27.64 45.29
CA CYS A 80 -29.03 27.30 46.40
C CYS A 80 -28.67 28.07 47.70
N MET A 81 -27.37 28.20 47.99
CA MET A 81 -26.89 28.92 49.17
C MET A 81 -27.14 30.43 49.11
N ASN A 82 -26.98 31.05 47.93
CA ASN A 82 -27.15 32.49 47.77
C ASN A 82 -28.62 32.92 47.64
N ASP A 83 -29.45 32.13 46.94
CA ASP A 83 -30.85 32.46 46.68
C ASP A 83 -31.82 31.91 47.74
N GLY A 84 -31.33 31.11 48.70
CA GLY A 84 -32.15 30.49 49.76
C GLY A 84 -33.14 29.45 49.25
N LEU A 85 -32.90 28.88 48.06
CA LEU A 85 -33.75 27.88 47.41
C LEU A 85 -33.37 26.46 47.82
N ASN A 86 -34.34 25.53 47.81
CA ASN A 86 -34.06 24.13 48.09
C ASN A 86 -33.37 23.47 46.89
N ILE A 87 -32.45 22.54 47.16
CA ILE A 87 -31.72 21.78 46.12
C ILE A 87 -32.68 21.05 45.17
N PHE A 88 -33.83 20.59 45.67
CA PHE A 88 -34.86 19.92 44.86
C PHE A 88 -35.58 20.83 43.86
N ASP A 89 -35.53 22.15 44.06
CA ASP A 89 -36.06 23.12 43.11
C ASP A 89 -35.11 23.28 41.90
N TYR A 90 -33.81 23.04 42.09
CA TYR A 90 -32.78 23.08 41.03
C TYR A 90 -32.51 21.72 40.38
N LEU A 91 -32.69 20.62 41.11
CA LEU A 91 -32.59 19.25 40.59
C LEU A 91 -33.96 18.55 40.74
N PRO A 92 -34.95 18.89 39.89
CA PRO A 92 -36.20 18.14 39.86
C PRO A 92 -35.90 16.67 39.53
N PRO A 93 -36.70 15.71 39.99
CA PRO A 93 -36.51 14.28 39.68
C PRO A 93 -36.40 14.00 38.18
N GLU A 94 -37.05 14.82 37.35
CA GLU A 94 -37.00 14.76 35.89
C GLU A 94 -35.59 14.96 35.31
N SER A 95 -34.71 15.67 36.02
CA SER A 95 -33.30 15.87 35.66
C SER A 95 -32.49 14.57 35.64
N LEU A 96 -32.95 13.52 36.33
CA LEU A 96 -32.35 12.18 36.27
C LEU A 96 -32.60 11.53 34.90
N HIS A 97 -33.73 11.81 34.25
CA HIS A 97 -34.04 11.27 32.93
C HIS A 97 -33.12 11.85 31.85
N THR A 98 -32.76 13.13 31.94
CA THR A 98 -31.83 13.75 30.99
C THR A 98 -30.40 13.25 31.16
N LEU A 99 -29.94 13.03 32.40
CA LEU A 99 -28.65 12.40 32.68
C LEU A 99 -28.59 10.95 32.18
N ALA A 100 -29.64 10.17 32.46
CA ALA A 100 -29.76 8.80 31.94
C ALA A 100 -29.79 8.77 30.41
N GLY A 101 -30.54 9.68 29.77
CA GLY A 101 -30.58 9.85 28.32
C GLY A 101 -29.22 10.20 27.72
N GLY A 102 -28.48 11.13 28.35
CA GLY A 102 -27.12 11.50 27.96
C GLY A 102 -26.15 10.32 28.03
N LEU A 103 -26.26 9.50 29.09
CA LEU A 103 -25.44 8.29 29.25
C LEU A 103 -25.74 7.24 28.17
N ILE A 104 -27.02 7.01 27.87
CA ILE A 104 -27.45 6.09 26.80
C ILE A 104 -26.91 6.57 25.44
N LEU A 105 -27.07 7.87 25.13
CA LEU A 105 -26.55 8.46 23.89
C LEU A 105 -25.02 8.34 23.80
N ALA A 106 -24.31 8.54 24.91
CA ALA A 106 -22.85 8.42 24.93
C ALA A 106 -22.38 6.98 24.71
N LEU A 107 -23.07 5.99 25.28
CA LEU A 107 -22.78 4.59 25.03
C LEU A 107 -23.03 4.22 23.57
N LEU A 108 -24.14 4.68 22.98
CA LEU A 108 -24.43 4.47 21.55
C LEU A 108 -23.38 5.12 20.66
N ALA A 109 -23.02 6.38 20.92
CA ALA A 109 -21.99 7.10 20.17
C ALA A 109 -20.63 6.39 20.25
N SER A 110 -20.23 5.98 21.45
CA SER A 110 -19.00 5.21 21.69
C SER A 110 -19.00 3.87 20.96
N PHE A 111 -20.13 3.14 20.98
CA PHE A 111 -20.27 1.87 20.29
C PHE A 111 -20.15 2.02 18.77
N VAL A 112 -20.88 2.98 18.18
CA VAL A 112 -20.82 3.27 16.75
C VAL A 112 -19.40 3.66 16.34
N ARG A 113 -18.76 4.56 17.08
CA ARG A 113 -17.37 4.97 16.84
C ARG A 113 -16.41 3.78 16.89
N ASN A 114 -16.52 2.93 17.91
CA ASN A 114 -15.64 1.77 18.04
C ASN A 114 -15.80 0.81 16.86
N ARG A 115 -17.04 0.57 16.42
CA ARG A 115 -17.33 -0.25 15.25
C ARG A 115 -16.75 0.36 13.96
N LEU A 116 -16.87 1.67 13.78
CA LEU A 116 -16.28 2.38 12.64
C LEU A 116 -14.75 2.27 12.63
N LEU A 117 -14.09 2.43 13.78
CA LEU A 117 -12.64 2.33 13.90
C LEU A 117 -12.14 0.90 13.60
N VAL A 118 -12.85 -0.13 14.05
CA VAL A 118 -12.53 -1.53 13.75
C VAL A 118 -12.68 -1.79 12.24
N ASN A 119 -13.80 -1.36 11.65
CA ASN A 119 -14.04 -1.50 10.23
C ASN A 119 -12.97 -0.78 9.40
N GLN A 120 -12.63 0.45 9.77
CA GLN A 120 -11.60 1.25 9.10
C GLN A 120 -10.25 0.54 9.11
N LYS A 121 -9.83 -0.03 10.24
CA LYS A 121 -8.60 -0.85 10.31
C LYS A 121 -8.64 -2.02 9.35
N HIS A 122 -9.76 -2.75 9.32
CA HIS A 122 -9.92 -3.89 8.43
C HIS A 122 -9.83 -3.49 6.94
N TYR A 123 -10.46 -2.38 6.55
CA TYR A 123 -10.36 -1.86 5.18
C TYR A 123 -8.93 -1.43 4.82
N ILE A 124 -8.22 -0.77 5.73
CA ILE A 124 -6.82 -0.38 5.51
C ILE A 124 -5.93 -1.61 5.34
N GLU A 125 -6.12 -2.65 6.15
CA GLU A 125 -5.37 -3.91 6.04
C GLU A 125 -5.65 -4.62 4.72
N ARG A 126 -6.93 -4.73 4.31
CA ARG A 126 -7.31 -5.28 3.01
C ARG A 126 -6.71 -4.48 1.85
N TYR A 127 -6.74 -3.16 1.93
CA TYR A 127 -6.15 -2.28 0.93
C TYR A 127 -4.63 -2.49 0.83
N LYS A 128 -3.92 -2.52 1.96
CA LYS A 128 -2.48 -2.81 1.99
C LYS A 128 -2.17 -4.17 1.36
N ALA A 129 -2.95 -5.20 1.67
CA ALA A 129 -2.78 -6.53 1.08
C ALA A 129 -3.02 -6.52 -0.44
N ALA A 130 -4.04 -5.80 -0.91
CA ALA A 130 -4.32 -5.64 -2.35
C ALA A 130 -3.17 -4.93 -3.08
N VAL A 131 -2.64 -3.84 -2.51
CA VAL A 131 -1.49 -3.12 -3.07
C VAL A 131 -0.25 -4.02 -3.14
N HIS A 132 0.05 -4.80 -2.10
CA HIS A 132 1.18 -5.74 -2.13
C HIS A 132 1.02 -6.80 -3.25
N ARG A 133 -0.20 -7.27 -3.47
CA ARG A 133 -0.49 -8.22 -4.57
C ARG A 133 -0.27 -7.56 -5.93
N LEU A 134 -0.73 -6.32 -6.12
CA LEU A 134 -0.51 -5.57 -7.36
C LEU A 134 0.97 -5.37 -7.66
N VAL A 135 1.76 -4.92 -6.67
CA VAL A 135 3.22 -4.76 -6.85
C VAL A 135 3.89 -6.09 -7.20
N LYS A 136 3.46 -7.20 -6.58
CA LYS A 136 3.99 -8.54 -6.90
C LYS A 136 3.61 -8.97 -8.32
N LEU A 137 2.39 -8.66 -8.76
CA LEU A 137 1.92 -8.97 -10.12
C LEU A 137 2.69 -8.16 -11.16
N GLU A 138 2.90 -6.86 -10.92
CA GLU A 138 3.69 -6.00 -11.81
C GLU A 138 5.12 -6.51 -11.98
N LYS A 139 5.77 -6.96 -10.90
CA LYS A 139 7.09 -7.59 -10.98
C LYS A 139 7.08 -8.85 -11.85
N ARG A 140 6.04 -9.68 -11.76
CA ARG A 140 5.90 -10.88 -12.59
C ARG A 140 5.69 -10.54 -14.06
N ILE A 141 4.89 -9.51 -14.36
CA ILE A 141 4.68 -9.01 -15.72
C ILE A 141 6.00 -8.55 -16.33
N LYS A 142 6.79 -7.73 -15.60
CA LYS A 142 8.11 -7.28 -16.07
C LYS A 142 9.09 -8.43 -16.35
N ILE A 143 9.05 -9.48 -15.52
CA ILE A 143 9.87 -10.68 -15.77
C ILE A 143 9.40 -11.39 -17.04
N LEU A 144 8.09 -11.57 -17.21
CA LEU A 144 7.51 -12.23 -18.38
C LEU A 144 7.83 -11.46 -19.67
N GLU A 145 7.75 -10.13 -19.62
CA GLU A 145 8.07 -9.24 -20.74
C GLU A 145 9.55 -9.35 -21.14
N ARG A 146 10.46 -9.40 -20.17
CA ARG A 146 11.89 -9.66 -20.44
C ARG A 146 12.12 -11.04 -21.05
N VAL A 147 11.43 -12.07 -20.55
CA VAL A 147 11.54 -13.43 -21.12
C VAL A 147 11.02 -13.45 -22.56
N HIS A 148 9.90 -12.77 -22.83
CA HIS A 148 9.35 -12.64 -24.17
C HIS A 148 10.35 -11.99 -25.12
N GLN A 149 10.96 -10.88 -24.72
CA GLN A 149 11.97 -10.18 -25.51
C GLN A 149 13.20 -11.07 -25.82
N VAL A 150 13.67 -11.85 -24.84
CA VAL A 150 14.77 -12.80 -25.06
C VAL A 150 14.36 -13.90 -26.04
N LEU A 151 13.13 -14.40 -25.93
CA LEU A 151 12.62 -15.44 -26.82
C LEU A 151 12.48 -14.91 -28.25
N GLU A 152 11.93 -13.70 -28.42
CA GLU A 152 11.79 -13.03 -29.71
C GLU A 152 13.16 -12.81 -30.38
N ASN A 153 14.15 -12.32 -29.63
CA ASN A 153 15.52 -12.17 -30.13
C ASN A 153 16.12 -13.50 -30.59
N ARG A 154 15.92 -14.59 -29.82
CA ARG A 154 16.40 -15.93 -30.20
C ARG A 154 15.71 -16.44 -31.45
N VAL A 155 14.40 -16.29 -31.56
CA VAL A 155 13.62 -16.70 -32.74
C VAL A 155 14.04 -15.91 -33.97
N SER A 156 14.26 -14.60 -33.84
CA SER A 156 14.77 -13.77 -34.93
C SER A 156 16.15 -14.25 -35.38
N SER A 157 17.09 -14.44 -34.44
CA SER A 157 18.44 -14.93 -34.76
C SER A 157 18.43 -16.31 -35.41
N GLN A 158 17.55 -17.22 -34.97
CA GLN A 158 17.37 -18.53 -35.61
C GLN A 158 16.81 -18.40 -37.03
N LYS A 159 15.81 -17.54 -37.23
CA LYS A 159 15.25 -17.27 -38.57
C LYS A 159 16.29 -16.71 -39.53
N ASP A 160 17.14 -15.79 -39.06
CA ASP A 160 18.23 -15.22 -39.85
C ASP A 160 19.27 -16.29 -40.20
N SER A 161 19.62 -17.15 -39.24
CA SER A 161 20.54 -18.27 -39.43
C SER A 161 20.01 -19.29 -40.45
N ILE A 162 18.72 -19.61 -40.39
CA ILE A 162 18.05 -20.51 -41.33
C ILE A 162 18.00 -19.90 -42.73
N THR A 163 17.71 -18.59 -42.81
CA THR A 163 17.65 -17.87 -44.10
C THR A 163 19.03 -17.84 -44.75
N LEU A 164 20.08 -17.54 -43.98
CA LEU A 164 21.46 -17.58 -44.45
C LEU A 164 21.84 -19.00 -44.92
N LEU A 165 21.53 -20.03 -44.13
CA LEU A 165 21.79 -21.42 -44.50
C LEU A 165 21.06 -21.80 -45.80
N HIS A 166 19.78 -21.44 -45.92
CA HIS A 166 18.98 -21.71 -47.11
C HIS A 166 19.57 -21.03 -48.36
N ASP A 167 19.99 -19.77 -48.26
CA ASP A 167 20.62 -19.04 -49.37
C ASP A 167 21.95 -19.67 -49.78
N ARG A 168 22.74 -20.16 -48.81
CA ARG A 168 23.99 -20.89 -49.08
C ARG A 168 23.71 -22.23 -49.77
N VAL A 169 22.74 -23.00 -49.29
CA VAL A 169 22.34 -24.28 -49.93
C VAL A 169 21.84 -24.06 -51.36
N LYS A 170 21.03 -23.03 -51.59
CA LYS A 170 20.57 -22.67 -52.94
C LYS A 170 21.74 -22.30 -53.86
N LYS A 171 22.75 -21.59 -53.35
CA LYS A 171 23.98 -21.27 -54.09
C LYS A 171 24.80 -22.52 -54.41
N LEU A 172 24.92 -23.46 -53.47
CA LEU A 172 25.62 -24.74 -53.68
C LEU A 172 24.98 -25.58 -54.79
N ALA A 173 23.65 -25.58 -54.90
CA ALA A 173 22.93 -26.31 -55.93
C ALA A 173 23.19 -25.80 -57.37
N SER A 174 23.79 -24.62 -57.54
CA SER A 174 24.09 -24.02 -58.85
C SER A 174 25.59 -23.96 -59.20
N LEU A 175 26.48 -24.50 -58.37
CA LEU A 175 27.94 -24.40 -58.53
C LEU A 175 28.57 -25.73 -58.97
N ASN A 176 29.72 -25.64 -59.64
CA ASN A 176 30.57 -26.81 -59.91
C ASN A 176 31.10 -27.41 -58.58
N LEU A 177 31.39 -28.70 -58.55
CA LEU A 177 31.73 -29.44 -57.31
C LEU A 177 32.85 -28.76 -56.48
N ASP A 178 33.89 -28.25 -57.12
CA ASP A 178 35.02 -27.60 -56.43
C ASP A 178 34.63 -26.24 -55.83
N GLU A 179 33.76 -25.48 -56.51
CA GLU A 179 33.19 -24.23 -56.00
C GLU A 179 32.16 -24.48 -54.88
N ALA A 180 31.47 -25.61 -54.93
CA ALA A 180 30.56 -26.05 -53.88
C ALA A 180 31.32 -26.43 -52.60
N LEU A 181 32.43 -27.17 -52.72
CA LEU A 181 33.27 -27.58 -51.59
C LEU A 181 33.95 -26.38 -50.90
N THR A 182 34.41 -25.41 -51.67
CA THR A 182 34.95 -24.15 -51.12
C THR A 182 33.86 -23.32 -50.43
N THR A 183 32.69 -23.18 -51.04
CA THR A 183 31.54 -22.48 -50.43
C THR A 183 31.06 -23.18 -49.14
N LEU A 184 31.16 -24.51 -49.07
CA LEU A 184 30.88 -25.29 -47.85
C LEU A 184 31.91 -24.99 -46.75
N LEU A 185 33.21 -25.01 -47.07
CA LEU A 185 34.27 -24.66 -46.10
C LEU A 185 34.12 -23.22 -45.58
N ASP A 186 33.84 -22.25 -46.46
CA ASP A 186 33.56 -20.85 -46.07
C ASP A 186 32.37 -20.76 -45.10
N THR A 187 31.32 -21.54 -45.37
CA THR A 187 30.11 -21.55 -44.53
C THR A 187 30.41 -22.20 -43.19
N ILE A 188 31.15 -23.31 -43.16
CA ILE A 188 31.58 -23.95 -41.91
C ILE A 188 32.44 -22.97 -41.11
N ALA A 189 33.42 -22.32 -41.73
CA ALA A 189 34.26 -21.32 -41.09
C ALA A 189 33.46 -20.17 -40.49
N LEU A 190 32.45 -19.67 -41.19
CA LEU A 190 31.57 -18.61 -40.70
C LEU A 190 30.77 -19.04 -39.46
N PHE A 191 30.30 -20.29 -39.39
CA PHE A 191 29.47 -20.77 -38.28
C PHE A 191 30.27 -21.30 -37.09
N THR A 192 31.45 -21.88 -37.31
CA THR A 192 32.28 -22.47 -36.25
C THR A 192 33.41 -21.56 -35.77
N GLY A 193 33.69 -20.47 -36.51
CA GLY A 193 34.86 -19.64 -36.28
C GLY A 193 36.18 -20.35 -36.67
N MET A 194 36.12 -21.37 -37.53
CA MET A 194 37.29 -22.11 -37.97
C MET A 194 38.24 -21.21 -38.78
N GLU A 195 39.48 -21.09 -38.32
CA GLU A 195 40.52 -20.29 -38.99
C GLU A 195 41.17 -21.04 -40.16
N ILE A 196 41.27 -22.37 -40.06
CA ILE A 196 41.93 -23.25 -41.05
C ILE A 196 41.10 -24.53 -41.23
N GLY A 197 40.86 -24.95 -42.46
CA GLY A 197 40.14 -26.20 -42.75
C GLY A 197 40.38 -26.74 -44.14
N GLU A 198 40.18 -28.04 -44.32
CA GLU A 198 40.44 -28.74 -45.58
C GLU A 198 39.47 -29.92 -45.75
N ILE A 199 39.10 -30.19 -47.01
CA ILE A 199 38.32 -31.36 -47.39
C ILE A 199 39.22 -32.22 -48.26
N TRP A 200 39.46 -33.46 -47.82
CA TRP A 200 40.24 -34.44 -48.57
C TRP A 200 39.31 -35.32 -49.41
N ARG A 201 39.71 -35.59 -50.65
CA ARG A 201 39.07 -36.59 -51.51
C ARG A 201 40.07 -37.69 -51.80
N LEU A 202 39.60 -38.94 -51.76
CA LEU A 202 40.40 -40.07 -52.19
C LEU A 202 40.49 -40.06 -53.73
N ASP A 203 41.71 -39.98 -54.25
CA ASP A 203 41.98 -40.21 -55.67
C ASP A 203 42.11 -41.71 -55.90
N ASN A 204 41.14 -42.29 -56.60
CA ASN A 204 41.09 -43.73 -56.87
C ASN A 204 42.21 -44.21 -57.80
N GLU A 205 42.81 -43.32 -58.60
CA GLU A 205 43.88 -43.69 -59.52
C GLU A 205 45.23 -43.81 -58.81
N GLN A 206 45.47 -42.94 -57.83
CA GLN A 206 46.74 -42.84 -57.12
C GLN A 206 46.68 -43.46 -55.72
N ASN A 207 45.48 -43.84 -55.26
CA ASN A 207 45.18 -44.34 -53.92
C ASN A 207 45.73 -43.43 -52.81
N GLN A 208 45.69 -42.12 -53.05
CA GLN A 208 46.16 -41.08 -52.12
C GLN A 208 45.04 -40.10 -51.83
N LEU A 209 45.08 -39.52 -50.64
CA LEU A 209 44.18 -38.43 -50.26
C LEU A 209 44.76 -37.14 -50.82
N VAL A 210 43.97 -36.45 -51.64
CA VAL A 210 44.33 -35.15 -52.21
C VAL A 210 43.37 -34.09 -51.66
N PRO A 211 43.84 -32.90 -51.28
CA PRO A 211 42.96 -31.84 -50.80
C PRO A 211 42.06 -31.38 -51.95
N ALA A 212 40.76 -31.59 -51.79
CA ALA A 212 39.73 -31.16 -52.73
C ALA A 212 39.32 -29.70 -52.54
N ALA A 213 39.37 -29.19 -51.31
CA ALA A 213 39.18 -27.77 -51.01
C ALA A 213 39.93 -27.38 -49.74
N VAL A 214 40.41 -26.14 -49.67
CA VAL A 214 41.29 -25.65 -48.62
C VAL A 214 40.87 -24.23 -48.23
N TYR A 215 40.77 -23.96 -46.92
CA TYR A 215 40.39 -22.68 -46.32
C TYR A 215 41.43 -22.22 -45.31
N GLY A 216 41.84 -20.95 -45.37
CA GLY A 216 42.72 -20.34 -44.36
C GLY A 216 44.21 -20.67 -44.45
N TRP A 217 44.62 -21.65 -45.26
CA TRP A 217 46.03 -22.03 -45.37
C TRP A 217 46.90 -20.97 -46.10
N PRO A 218 48.09 -20.64 -45.56
CA PRO A 218 49.07 -19.78 -46.23
C PRO A 218 49.42 -20.31 -47.62
N ARG A 219 49.60 -19.41 -48.60
CA ARG A 219 49.84 -19.79 -50.00
C ARG A 219 51.13 -20.61 -50.22
N GLU A 220 52.02 -20.67 -49.23
CA GLU A 220 53.33 -21.32 -49.30
C GLU A 220 53.28 -22.82 -48.97
N GLU A 221 52.22 -23.33 -48.33
CA GLU A 221 52.07 -24.75 -47.93
C GLU A 221 51.15 -25.55 -48.88
N ARG A 222 50.84 -25.02 -50.07
CA ARG A 222 49.91 -25.64 -51.05
C ARG A 222 50.57 -26.58 -52.07
N GLN A 223 51.85 -26.96 -51.87
CA GLN A 223 52.59 -27.84 -52.79
C GLN A 223 52.74 -29.25 -52.22
#